data_AF-A0A0C9VA17-F1
#
_entry.id   AF-A0A0C9VA17-F1
#
_cell.length_a   1.000
_cell.length_b   1.000
_cell.length_c   1.000
_cell.angle_alpha   90.00
_cell.angle_beta   90.00
_cell.angle_gamma   90.00
#
_symmetry.space_group_name_H-M   'P 1'
#
loop_
_entity.id
_entity.type
_entity.pdbx_description
1 polymer ?
#
loop_
_entity_poly.entity_id
_entity_poly.type
_entity_poly.pdbx_seq_one_letter_code
_entity_poly.pdbx_strand_id
1 'polypeptide(L)'
;MDIKTFTEVDLSQPIAVVLRAGTAQAHAEVESSQGATWIMKGQLLKEEYVFFLMMLWYIYSTLERGLEKHSEHPVLQPTYYPSLLERGPKLAADIAFLLNTPESTWKFHSLHVALVASPPPAFTAYLERLRELSDAEDPSPLLAHAYIRYMGDMSGGQQMRRSIVKAYGLDSKTGSGVEFYAFGWGNETAKWCFERPKAWFRDGMNTGVGDNVRLKEIILEEALLAFKLNHALFDSLRGPLMDHDKGSHEARGVGSVIKALAQQDLGALLILRAVISLAAALCLAQCVLVLSGIWPSDSWSKLAQDLFV
;
A
#
# COMPACT_ATOMS: atom_id res chain seq x y z
N MET A 1 -28.68 -0.28 -5.81
CA MET A 1 -28.31 0.82 -4.90
C MET A 1 -28.15 2.02 -5.81
N ASP A 2 -29.20 2.84 -5.89
CA ASP A 2 -29.31 3.91 -6.89
C ASP A 2 -28.35 5.04 -6.53
N ILE A 3 -27.27 5.16 -7.31
CA ILE A 3 -26.38 6.32 -7.29
C ILE A 3 -27.24 7.48 -7.79
N LYS A 4 -27.56 8.43 -6.90
CA LYS A 4 -28.23 9.67 -7.28
C LYS A 4 -27.53 10.23 -8.51
N THR A 5 -28.30 10.38 -9.59
CA THR A 5 -27.88 10.92 -10.87
C THR A 5 -27.17 12.27 -10.69
N PHE A 6 -26.17 12.54 -11.54
CA PHE A 6 -25.29 13.72 -11.63
C PHE A 6 -25.97 15.12 -11.62
N THR A 7 -27.28 15.20 -11.40
CA THR A 7 -28.13 16.37 -11.69
C THR A 7 -28.15 17.47 -10.62
N GLU A 8 -27.47 17.34 -9.47
CA GLU A 8 -27.49 18.38 -8.41
C GLU A 8 -26.20 19.19 -8.24
N VAL A 9 -25.09 18.84 -8.89
CA VAL A 9 -23.81 19.55 -8.71
C VAL A 9 -23.62 20.62 -9.78
N ASP A 10 -23.50 21.89 -9.38
CA ASP A 10 -23.21 23.00 -10.29
C ASP A 10 -21.75 22.96 -10.80
N LEU A 11 -21.58 22.43 -12.02
CA LEU A 11 -20.28 22.31 -12.69
C LEU A 11 -19.68 23.65 -13.16
N SER A 12 -20.42 24.75 -13.07
CA SER A 12 -19.87 26.09 -13.32
C SER A 12 -18.94 26.54 -12.19
N GLN A 13 -19.08 25.96 -10.99
CA GLN A 13 -18.22 26.25 -9.85
C GLN A 13 -16.77 25.74 -10.06
N PRO A 14 -15.79 26.28 -9.31
CA PRO A 14 -14.43 25.73 -9.30
C PRO A 14 -14.42 24.24 -8.91
N ILE A 15 -13.53 23.44 -9.51
CA ILE A 15 -13.50 21.98 -9.31
C ILE A 15 -13.41 21.58 -7.83
N ALA A 16 -12.72 22.36 -6.98
CA ALA A 16 -12.64 22.08 -5.55
C ALA A 16 -14.02 22.12 -4.86
N VAL A 17 -14.92 23.00 -5.32
CA VAL A 17 -16.31 23.12 -4.85
C VAL A 17 -17.14 21.97 -5.40
N VAL A 18 -17.00 21.68 -6.70
CA VAL A 18 -17.66 20.56 -7.39
C VAL A 18 -17.36 19.24 -6.69
N LEU A 19 -16.08 18.92 -6.45
CA LEU A 19 -15.69 17.68 -5.79
C LEU A 19 -16.18 17.62 -4.35
N ARG A 20 -16.08 18.71 -3.59
CA ARG A 20 -16.57 18.74 -2.21
C ARG A 20 -18.07 18.46 -2.13
N ALA A 21 -18.87 19.06 -3.01
CA ALA A 21 -20.31 18.87 -3.03
C ALA A 21 -20.68 17.47 -3.57
N GLY A 22 -20.13 17.11 -4.74
CA GLY A 22 -20.47 15.87 -5.44
C GLY A 22 -20.02 14.60 -4.74
N THR A 23 -19.01 14.69 -3.87
CA THR A 23 -18.53 13.53 -3.11
C THR A 23 -18.97 13.48 -1.65
N ALA A 24 -19.80 14.43 -1.20
CA ALA A 24 -20.20 14.53 0.21
C ALA A 24 -20.88 13.27 0.75
N GLN A 25 -21.74 12.63 -0.06
CA GLN A 25 -22.40 11.38 0.33
C GLN A 25 -21.40 10.22 0.43
N ALA A 26 -20.54 10.04 -0.58
CA ALA A 26 -19.53 8.99 -0.59
C ALA A 26 -18.53 9.14 0.58
N HIS A 27 -18.20 10.38 0.93
CA HIS A 27 -17.41 10.69 2.13
C HIS A 27 -18.10 10.24 3.42
N ALA A 28 -19.38 10.57 3.61
CA ALA A 28 -20.14 10.17 4.78
C ALA A 28 -20.27 8.64 4.89
N GLU A 29 -20.46 7.95 3.78
CA GLU A 29 -20.49 6.48 3.71
C GLU A 29 -19.15 5.89 4.19
N VAL A 30 -18.02 6.37 3.65
CA VAL A 30 -16.68 5.92 4.08
C VAL A 30 -16.41 6.20 5.56
N GLU A 31 -16.73 7.39 6.06
CA GLU A 31 -16.54 7.73 7.49
C GLU A 31 -17.37 6.84 8.42
N SER A 32 -18.56 6.44 7.97
CA SER A 32 -19.45 5.54 8.73
C SER A 32 -19.12 4.05 8.57
N SER A 33 -18.22 3.70 7.65
CA SER A 33 -17.83 2.31 7.41
C SER A 33 -17.22 1.68 8.66
N GLN A 34 -17.39 0.37 8.79
CA GLN A 34 -16.97 -0.36 9.98
C GLN A 34 -15.43 -0.33 10.14
N GLY A 35 -14.69 -0.49 9.03
CA GLY A 35 -13.23 -0.42 9.01
C GLY A 35 -12.69 0.95 9.40
N ALA A 36 -13.26 2.03 8.84
CA ALA A 36 -12.91 3.40 9.23
C ALA A 36 -13.19 3.64 10.71
N THR A 37 -14.32 3.17 11.22
CA THR A 37 -14.69 3.26 12.65
C THR A 37 -13.66 2.57 13.54
N TRP A 38 -13.21 1.35 13.18
CA TRP A 38 -12.20 0.64 13.96
C TRP A 38 -10.87 1.39 14.04
N ILE A 39 -10.39 1.93 12.92
CA ILE A 39 -9.15 2.73 12.89
C ILE A 39 -9.33 4.01 13.72
N MET A 40 -10.42 4.74 13.49
CA MET A 40 -10.69 6.02 14.17
C MET A 40 -10.84 5.86 15.68
N LYS A 41 -11.29 4.70 16.16
CA LYS A 41 -11.36 4.37 17.59
C LYS A 41 -10.11 3.68 18.13
N GLY A 42 -9.11 3.39 17.28
CA GLY A 42 -7.89 2.69 17.67
C GLY A 42 -8.17 1.25 18.13
N GLN A 43 -9.15 0.58 17.53
CA GLN A 43 -9.61 -0.75 17.93
C GLN A 43 -8.92 -1.88 17.16
N LEU A 44 -8.27 -1.59 16.02
CA LEU A 44 -7.55 -2.62 15.27
C LEU A 44 -6.36 -3.15 16.07
N LEU A 45 -6.10 -4.45 15.93
CA LEU A 45 -4.82 -5.03 16.33
C LEU A 45 -3.69 -4.31 15.58
N LYS A 46 -2.53 -4.19 16.23
CA LYS A 46 -1.38 -3.48 15.68
C LYS A 46 -0.94 -4.09 14.35
N GLU A 47 -0.94 -5.41 14.26
CA GLU A 47 -0.57 -6.17 13.06
C GLU A 47 -1.52 -5.89 11.90
N GLU A 48 -2.82 -5.76 12.17
CA GLU A 48 -3.82 -5.43 11.14
C GLU A 48 -3.67 -3.98 10.67
N TYR A 49 -3.37 -3.06 11.58
CA TYR A 49 -3.05 -1.68 11.21
C TYR A 49 -1.76 -1.58 10.38
N VAL A 50 -0.71 -2.34 10.74
CA VAL A 50 0.51 -2.42 9.93
C VAL A 50 0.21 -3.00 8.55
N PHE A 51 -0.63 -4.04 8.45
CA PHE A 51 -1.07 -4.60 7.18
C PHE A 51 -1.80 -3.55 6.32
N PHE A 52 -2.67 -2.75 6.93
CA PHE A 52 -3.30 -1.60 6.28
C PHE A 52 -2.29 -0.56 5.79
N LEU A 53 -1.30 -0.20 6.61
CA LEU A 53 -0.23 0.73 6.20
C LEU A 53 0.59 0.18 5.02
N MET A 54 0.85 -1.12 4.95
CA MET A 54 1.51 -1.73 3.80
C MET A 54 0.69 -1.57 2.52
N MET A 55 -0.64 -1.77 2.59
CA MET A 55 -1.52 -1.51 1.44
C MET A 55 -1.49 -0.03 1.04
N LEU A 56 -1.55 0.89 2.01
CA LEU A 56 -1.40 2.32 1.75
C LEU A 56 -0.04 2.63 1.11
N TRP A 57 1.06 2.06 1.59
CA TRP A 57 2.39 2.28 1.04
C TRP A 57 2.44 1.99 -0.46
N TYR A 58 1.84 0.87 -0.90
CA TYR A 58 1.75 0.55 -2.33
C TYR A 58 0.84 1.50 -3.10
N ILE A 59 -0.30 1.90 -2.53
CA ILE A 59 -1.26 2.82 -3.16
C ILE A 59 -0.61 4.19 -3.36
N TYR A 60 -0.03 4.79 -2.31
CA TYR A 60 0.66 6.07 -2.41
C TYR A 60 1.86 5.97 -3.33
N SER A 61 2.72 4.95 -3.20
CA SER A 61 3.87 4.79 -4.09
C SER A 61 3.45 4.68 -5.57
N THR A 62 2.28 4.10 -5.86
CA THR A 62 1.77 3.99 -7.24
C THR A 62 1.20 5.32 -7.72
N LEU A 63 0.40 6.00 -6.88
CA LEU A 63 -0.13 7.33 -7.18
C LEU A 63 0.99 8.35 -7.38
N GLU A 64 1.96 8.40 -6.47
CA GLU A 64 3.08 9.35 -6.45
C GLU A 64 3.97 9.19 -7.68
N ARG A 65 4.29 7.96 -8.09
CA ARG A 65 4.99 7.72 -9.37
C ARG A 65 4.20 8.18 -10.58
N GLY A 66 2.88 8.01 -10.58
CA GLY A 66 2.00 8.52 -11.65
C GLY A 66 2.01 10.05 -11.69
N LEU A 67 1.94 10.71 -10.53
CA LEU A 67 2.01 12.16 -10.42
C LEU A 67 3.38 12.71 -10.82
N GLU A 68 4.48 12.02 -10.47
CA GLU A 68 5.84 12.36 -10.89
C GLU A 68 6.01 12.24 -12.41
N LYS A 69 5.58 11.10 -12.98
CA LYS A 69 5.59 10.83 -14.43
C LYS A 69 4.89 11.95 -15.22
N HIS A 70 3.81 12.49 -14.67
CA HIS A 70 2.96 13.50 -15.30
C HIS A 70 3.04 14.87 -14.61
N SER A 71 4.17 15.16 -13.97
CA SER A 71 4.36 16.38 -13.17
C SER A 71 4.29 17.68 -13.98
N GLU A 72 4.49 17.61 -15.29
CA GLU A 72 4.37 18.75 -16.21
C GLU A 72 2.98 18.85 -16.87
N HIS A 73 2.09 17.88 -16.64
CA HIS A 73 0.75 17.90 -17.23
C HIS A 73 -0.06 19.10 -16.68
N PRO A 74 -0.70 19.94 -17.53
CA PRO A 74 -1.32 21.20 -17.10
C PRO A 74 -2.34 21.06 -15.95
N VAL A 75 -3.06 19.94 -15.92
CA VAL A 75 -4.05 19.66 -14.86
C VAL A 75 -3.40 19.25 -13.53
N LEU A 76 -2.24 18.59 -13.57
CA LEU A 76 -1.61 17.97 -12.39
C LEU A 76 -0.51 18.86 -11.80
N GLN A 77 0.26 19.54 -12.66
CA GLN A 77 1.40 20.38 -12.30
C GLN A 77 1.10 21.38 -11.17
N PRO A 78 -0.06 22.09 -11.14
CA PRO A 78 -0.32 23.06 -10.08
C PRO A 78 -0.49 22.45 -8.68
N THR A 79 -0.70 21.14 -8.60
CA THR A 79 -0.84 20.38 -7.34
C THR A 79 0.37 19.50 -7.04
N TYR A 80 1.40 19.51 -7.88
CA TYR A 80 2.58 18.69 -7.72
C TYR A 80 3.59 19.35 -6.76
N TYR A 81 3.61 18.88 -5.51
CA TYR A 81 4.59 19.32 -4.51
C TYR A 81 5.06 18.16 -3.62
N PRO A 82 6.02 17.33 -4.11
CA PRO A 82 6.49 16.14 -3.43
C PRO A 82 6.86 16.32 -1.95
N SER A 83 7.68 17.33 -1.64
CA SER A 83 8.16 17.54 -0.27
C SER A 83 7.05 17.88 0.73
N LEU A 84 5.89 18.38 0.26
CA LEU A 84 4.71 18.62 1.08
C LEU A 84 3.82 17.38 1.19
N LEU A 85 3.59 16.70 0.06
CA LEU A 85 2.50 15.71 -0.09
C LEU A 85 2.94 14.25 -0.04
N GLU A 86 4.16 13.89 -0.42
CA GLU A 86 4.58 12.48 -0.51
C GLU A 86 4.48 11.75 0.82
N ARG A 87 3.86 10.58 0.80
CA ARG A 87 3.57 9.70 1.93
C ARG A 87 4.37 8.40 1.86
N GLY A 88 4.79 7.95 0.69
CA GLY A 88 5.53 6.68 0.51
C GLY A 88 6.68 6.48 1.51
N PRO A 89 7.66 7.40 1.59
CA PRO A 89 8.76 7.28 2.56
C PRO A 89 8.30 7.26 4.02
N LYS A 90 7.32 8.10 4.38
CA LYS A 90 6.76 8.19 5.74
C LYS A 90 6.05 6.90 6.15
N LEU A 91 5.32 6.29 5.23
CA LEU A 91 4.68 5.00 5.44
C LEU A 91 5.71 3.88 5.62
N ALA A 92 6.80 3.87 4.85
CA ALA A 92 7.87 2.88 5.02
C ALA A 92 8.52 2.98 6.41
N ALA A 93 8.84 4.20 6.85
CA ALA A 93 9.38 4.46 8.18
C ALA A 93 8.42 4.02 9.30
N ASP A 94 7.12 4.35 9.18
CA ASP A 94 6.10 3.95 10.15
C ASP A 94 5.94 2.43 10.23
N ILE A 95 5.89 1.74 9.10
CA ILE A 95 5.80 0.26 9.03
C ILE A 95 7.01 -0.36 9.73
N ALA A 96 8.21 0.11 9.40
CA ALA A 96 9.46 -0.40 9.99
C ALA A 96 9.49 -0.21 11.50
N PHE A 97 9.11 0.99 11.98
CA PHE A 97 9.02 1.31 13.39
C PHE A 97 8.03 0.42 14.13
N LEU A 98 6.81 0.25 13.61
CA LEU A 98 5.77 -0.55 14.25
C LEU A 98 6.12 -2.04 14.30
N LEU A 99 6.90 -2.53 13.34
CA LEU A 99 7.44 -3.89 13.30
C LEU A 99 8.73 -4.08 14.10
N ASN A 100 9.32 -3.01 14.63
CA ASN A 100 10.64 -3.01 15.27
C ASN A 100 11.73 -3.64 14.39
N THR A 101 11.75 -3.28 13.10
CA THR A 101 12.72 -3.78 12.12
C THR A 101 13.36 -2.61 11.37
N PRO A 102 14.59 -2.74 10.83
CA PRO A 102 15.14 -1.76 9.91
C PRO A 102 14.23 -1.53 8.69
N GLU A 103 14.18 -0.29 8.20
CA GLU A 103 13.38 0.06 7.02
C GLU A 103 13.81 -0.70 5.77
N SER A 104 15.10 -1.04 5.65
CA SER A 104 15.62 -1.85 4.55
C SER A 104 15.09 -3.29 4.52
N THR A 105 14.51 -3.79 5.63
CA THR A 105 14.13 -5.20 5.77
C THR A 105 12.67 -5.44 6.11
N TRP A 106 11.83 -4.40 6.28
CA TRP A 106 10.42 -4.60 6.64
C TRP A 106 9.64 -5.44 5.63
N LYS A 107 10.04 -5.41 4.35
CA LYS A 107 9.44 -6.22 3.28
C LYS A 107 9.73 -7.73 3.41
N PHE A 108 10.68 -8.14 4.26
CA PHE A 108 10.87 -9.57 4.57
C PHE A 108 9.98 -10.05 5.71
N HIS A 109 9.25 -9.14 6.37
CA HIS A 109 8.33 -9.50 7.44
C HIS A 109 7.18 -10.36 6.91
N SER A 110 6.75 -11.35 7.70
CA SER A 110 5.72 -12.31 7.29
C SER A 110 4.39 -11.67 6.88
N LEU A 111 4.01 -10.53 7.48
CA LEU A 111 2.83 -9.76 7.08
C LEU A 111 2.93 -9.22 5.65
N HIS A 112 4.10 -8.73 5.23
CA HIS A 112 4.30 -8.24 3.86
C HIS A 112 4.31 -9.41 2.88
N VAL A 113 5.00 -10.51 3.22
CA VAL A 113 4.99 -11.74 2.42
C VAL A 113 3.55 -12.23 2.22
N ALA A 114 2.73 -12.22 3.28
CA ALA A 114 1.31 -12.61 3.18
C ALA A 114 0.50 -11.66 2.29
N LEU A 115 0.70 -10.33 2.41
CA LEU A 115 0.05 -9.35 1.54
C LEU A 115 0.36 -9.59 0.06
N VAL A 116 1.62 -9.87 -0.28
CA VAL A 116 2.04 -10.10 -1.66
C VAL A 116 1.58 -11.47 -2.17
N ALA A 117 1.63 -12.51 -1.34
CA ALA A 117 1.22 -13.86 -1.72
C ALA A 117 -0.30 -13.98 -1.93
N SER A 118 -1.10 -13.23 -1.17
CA SER A 118 -2.56 -13.24 -1.27
C SER A 118 -3.13 -11.83 -1.05
N PRO A 119 -3.01 -10.94 -2.06
CA PRO A 119 -3.46 -9.57 -1.92
C PRO A 119 -4.99 -9.50 -1.85
N PRO A 120 -5.58 -8.67 -0.96
CA PRO A 120 -7.01 -8.45 -0.97
C PRO A 120 -7.50 -7.93 -2.33
N PRO A 121 -8.65 -8.39 -2.86
CA PRO A 121 -9.15 -7.94 -4.15
C PRO A 121 -9.32 -6.41 -4.27
N ALA A 122 -9.79 -5.77 -3.19
CA ALA A 122 -9.93 -4.32 -3.14
C ALA A 122 -8.58 -3.58 -3.28
N PHE A 123 -7.53 -4.12 -2.68
CA PHE A 123 -6.18 -3.57 -2.79
C PHE A 123 -5.64 -3.71 -4.22
N THR A 124 -5.79 -4.89 -4.83
CA THR A 124 -5.38 -5.13 -6.22
C THR A 124 -6.10 -4.20 -7.18
N ALA A 125 -7.43 -4.08 -7.07
CA ALA A 125 -8.25 -3.23 -7.93
C ALA A 125 -7.85 -1.75 -7.85
N TYR A 126 -7.50 -1.26 -6.65
CA TYR A 126 -7.04 0.12 -6.51
C TYR A 126 -5.68 0.32 -7.20
N LEU A 127 -4.73 -0.59 -7.00
CA LEU A 127 -3.43 -0.49 -7.68
C LEU A 127 -3.55 -0.57 -9.20
N GLU A 128 -4.41 -1.45 -9.72
CA GLU A 128 -4.69 -1.56 -11.15
C GLU A 128 -5.25 -0.25 -11.70
N ARG A 129 -6.27 0.33 -11.06
CA ARG A 129 -6.85 1.60 -11.51
C ARG A 129 -5.82 2.73 -11.56
N LEU A 130 -4.96 2.86 -10.54
CA LEU A 130 -3.92 3.88 -10.54
C LEU A 130 -2.90 3.69 -11.67
N ARG A 131 -2.54 2.43 -12.00
CA ARG A 131 -1.64 2.13 -13.13
C ARG A 131 -2.31 2.45 -14.46
N GLU A 132 -3.56 2.05 -14.63
CA GLU A 132 -4.35 2.37 -15.83
C GLU A 132 -4.37 3.87 -16.10
N LEU A 133 -4.67 4.69 -15.09
CA LEU A 133 -4.66 6.16 -15.23
C LEU A 133 -3.27 6.72 -15.50
N SER A 134 -2.24 6.17 -14.86
CA SER A 134 -0.85 6.58 -15.09
C SER A 134 -0.36 6.25 -16.50
N ASP A 135 -0.90 5.21 -17.14
CA ASP A 135 -0.50 4.76 -18.47
C ASP A 135 -1.47 5.20 -19.58
N ALA A 136 -2.58 5.84 -19.22
CA ALA A 136 -3.55 6.41 -20.16
C ALA A 136 -2.97 7.61 -20.93
N GLU A 137 -3.57 7.90 -22.09
CA GLU A 137 -3.26 9.10 -22.89
C GLU A 137 -3.59 10.39 -22.13
N ASP A 138 -4.70 10.40 -21.39
CA ASP A 138 -5.09 11.49 -20.50
C ASP A 138 -4.92 11.07 -19.03
N PRO A 139 -3.88 11.55 -18.32
CA PRO A 139 -3.64 11.23 -16.91
C PRO A 139 -4.39 12.16 -15.95
N SER A 140 -5.17 13.13 -16.44
CA SER A 140 -5.88 14.11 -15.61
C SER A 140 -6.75 13.51 -14.49
N PRO A 141 -7.36 12.31 -14.61
CA PRO A 141 -8.13 11.72 -13.52
C PRO A 141 -7.29 11.32 -12.31
N LEU A 142 -5.94 11.26 -12.40
CA LEU A 142 -5.06 11.10 -11.24
C LEU A 142 -5.30 12.20 -10.18
N LEU A 143 -5.76 13.39 -10.61
CA LEU A 143 -6.10 14.50 -9.70
C LEU A 143 -7.20 14.10 -8.72
N ALA A 144 -8.15 13.28 -9.14
CA ALA A 144 -9.23 12.79 -8.29
C ALA A 144 -8.68 11.95 -7.13
N HIS A 145 -7.78 11.02 -7.42
CA HIS A 145 -7.14 10.19 -6.38
C HIS A 145 -6.25 11.01 -5.45
N ALA A 146 -5.48 11.96 -6.00
CA ALA A 146 -4.69 12.89 -5.20
C ALA A 146 -5.59 13.71 -4.24
N TYR A 147 -6.72 14.21 -4.73
CA TYR A 147 -7.72 14.91 -3.92
C TYR A 147 -8.25 14.03 -2.80
N ILE A 148 -8.78 12.83 -3.09
CA ILE A 148 -9.36 11.94 -2.09
C ILE A 148 -8.36 11.56 -1.00
N ARG A 149 -7.12 11.24 -1.38
CA ARG A 149 -6.09 10.81 -0.44
C ARG A 149 -5.56 12.00 0.37
N TYR A 150 -4.93 12.98 -0.28
CA TYR A 150 -4.23 14.06 0.43
C TYR A 150 -5.18 14.96 1.23
N MET A 151 -6.35 15.31 0.68
CA MET A 151 -7.30 16.15 1.42
C MET A 151 -7.92 15.39 2.60
N GLY A 152 -8.17 14.09 2.44
CA GLY A 152 -8.62 13.21 3.53
C GLY A 152 -7.60 13.17 4.67
N ASP A 153 -6.33 12.94 4.35
CA ASP A 153 -5.24 12.88 5.32
C ASP A 153 -5.06 14.20 6.08
N MET A 154 -5.13 15.34 5.38
CA MET A 154 -5.01 16.67 5.99
C MET A 154 -6.24 17.10 6.80
N SER A 155 -7.38 16.41 6.65
CA SER A 155 -8.63 16.74 7.35
C SER A 155 -8.90 15.81 8.53
N GLY A 156 -8.89 14.50 8.32
CA GLY A 156 -9.16 13.48 9.35
C GLY A 156 -7.91 12.90 10.01
N GLY A 157 -6.74 13.03 9.38
CA GLY A 157 -5.51 12.33 9.80
C GLY A 157 -5.04 12.68 11.21
N GLN A 158 -5.35 13.88 11.72
CA GLN A 158 -4.97 14.23 13.10
C GLN A 158 -5.78 13.49 14.17
N GLN A 159 -7.05 13.22 13.91
CA GLN A 159 -7.84 12.38 14.80
C GLN A 159 -7.31 10.94 14.76
N MET A 160 -7.02 10.43 13.57
CA MET A 160 -6.45 9.10 13.38
C MET A 160 -5.11 8.97 14.11
N ARG A 161 -4.19 9.92 13.92
CA ARG A 161 -2.90 10.00 14.63
C ARG A 161 -3.07 9.88 16.14
N ARG A 162 -3.98 10.65 16.75
CA ARG A 162 -4.22 10.61 18.20
C ARG A 162 -4.71 9.24 18.66
N SER A 163 -5.64 8.64 17.90
CA SER A 163 -6.18 7.32 18.21
C SER A 163 -5.09 6.24 18.15
N ILE A 164 -4.24 6.27 17.12
CA ILE A 164 -3.15 5.30 16.94
C ILE A 164 -2.06 5.44 18.01
N VAL A 165 -1.63 6.67 18.30
CA VAL A 165 -0.66 6.96 19.39
C VAL A 165 -1.15 6.37 20.71
N LYS A 166 -2.43 6.59 21.04
CA LYS A 166 -3.04 6.06 22.26
C LYS A 166 -3.16 4.54 22.22
N ALA A 167 -3.68 3.97 21.14
CA ALA A 167 -3.96 2.54 21.04
C ALA A 167 -2.71 1.67 21.14
N TYR A 168 -1.58 2.14 20.58
CA TYR A 168 -0.34 1.36 20.52
C TYR A 168 0.75 1.85 21.47
N GLY A 169 0.44 2.83 22.34
CA GLY A 169 1.37 3.34 23.34
C GLY A 169 2.61 4.01 22.74
N LEU A 170 2.43 4.75 21.65
CA LEU A 170 3.53 5.39 20.93
C LEU A 170 3.96 6.70 21.62
N ASP A 171 5.23 7.08 21.51
CA ASP A 171 5.67 8.39 22.00
C ASP A 171 5.20 9.50 21.06
N SER A 172 4.23 10.27 21.54
CA SER A 172 3.67 11.42 20.82
C SER A 172 4.70 12.49 20.43
N LYS A 173 5.85 12.56 21.13
CA LYS A 173 6.89 13.59 20.95
C LYS A 173 7.84 13.26 19.80
N THR A 174 8.15 11.98 19.59
CA THR A 174 9.05 11.57 18.50
C THR A 174 8.33 11.57 17.15
N GLY A 175 7.04 11.22 17.14
CA GLY A 175 6.25 11.09 15.93
C GLY A 175 6.47 9.78 15.16
N SER A 176 7.39 8.94 15.62
CA SER A 176 7.68 7.64 15.00
C SER A 176 6.48 6.70 15.04
N GLY A 177 6.20 6.02 13.92
CA GLY A 177 5.03 5.14 13.78
C GLY A 177 3.74 5.87 13.40
N VAL A 178 3.78 7.20 13.27
CA VAL A 178 2.68 8.05 12.81
C VAL A 178 3.15 9.24 11.95
N GLU A 179 4.31 9.13 11.30
CA GLU A 179 4.87 10.13 10.40
C GLU A 179 4.01 10.34 9.16
N PHE A 180 3.28 9.32 8.71
CA PHE A 180 2.31 9.39 7.62
C PHE A 180 1.35 10.59 7.77
N TYR A 181 0.88 10.84 8.99
CA TYR A 181 -0.05 11.93 9.31
C TYR A 181 0.63 13.30 9.48
N ALA A 182 1.95 13.37 9.32
CA ALA A 182 2.70 14.60 9.47
C ALA A 182 2.84 15.33 8.12
N PHE A 183 2.20 16.49 8.01
CA PHE A 183 2.35 17.43 6.89
C PHE A 183 3.01 18.70 7.39
N GLY A 184 3.97 19.24 6.62
CA GLY A 184 4.71 20.43 7.01
C GLY A 184 5.12 21.26 5.80
N TRP A 185 5.15 22.58 5.99
CA TRP A 185 5.72 23.52 5.03
C TRP A 185 7.10 23.92 5.55
N GLY A 186 8.17 23.54 4.84
CA GLY A 186 9.54 23.88 5.24
C GLY A 186 9.92 23.41 6.65
N ASN A 187 10.65 24.26 7.37
CA ASN A 187 11.23 24.04 8.70
C ASN A 187 10.37 24.58 9.86
N GLU A 188 9.08 24.87 9.61
CA GLU A 188 8.16 25.32 10.65
C GLU A 188 7.90 24.20 11.67
N THR A 189 8.63 24.27 12.78
CA THR A 189 8.52 23.40 13.96
C THR A 189 7.29 23.72 14.81
N ALA A 190 6.39 24.59 14.37
CA ALA A 190 5.25 25.03 15.15
C ALA A 190 3.94 24.99 14.35
N LYS A 191 3.06 24.07 14.78
CA LYS A 191 1.60 24.15 14.66
C LYS A 191 1.02 23.95 13.26
N TRP A 192 1.02 22.69 12.81
CA TRP A 192 -0.11 21.96 12.20
C TRP A 192 -1.21 22.79 11.51
N CYS A 193 -0.86 23.76 10.67
CA CYS A 193 -1.83 24.62 10.00
C CYS A 193 -2.21 23.97 8.67
N PHE A 194 -3.02 22.90 8.75
CA PHE A 194 -3.50 22.18 7.57
C PHE A 194 -4.29 23.08 6.62
N GLU A 195 -4.81 24.22 7.08
CA GLU A 195 -5.57 25.13 6.21
C GLU A 195 -4.73 25.69 5.07
N ARG A 196 -3.45 26.02 5.28
CA ARG A 196 -2.61 26.57 4.20
C ARG A 196 -2.30 25.54 3.11
N PRO A 197 -1.79 24.32 3.43
CA PRO A 197 -1.65 23.24 2.45
C PRO A 197 -2.97 22.87 1.75
N LYS A 198 -4.09 22.80 2.48
CA LYS A 198 -5.40 22.51 1.89
C LYS A 198 -5.86 23.62 0.93
N ALA A 199 -5.67 24.89 1.30
CA ALA A 199 -6.01 26.02 0.43
C ALA A 199 -5.16 25.99 -0.84
N TRP A 200 -3.83 25.85 -0.70
CA TRP A 200 -2.91 25.74 -1.84
C TRP A 200 -3.31 24.59 -2.78
N PHE A 201 -3.62 23.40 -2.24
CA PHE A 201 -4.02 22.26 -3.06
C PHE A 201 -5.33 22.54 -3.82
N ARG A 202 -6.33 23.15 -3.16
CA ARG A 202 -7.60 23.55 -3.80
C ARG A 202 -7.39 24.57 -4.91
N ASP A 203 -6.55 25.58 -4.67
CA ASP A 203 -6.23 26.61 -5.65
C ASP A 203 -5.47 26.02 -6.86
N GLY A 204 -4.56 25.07 -6.60
CA GLY A 204 -3.89 24.30 -7.64
C GLY A 204 -4.88 23.50 -8.50
N MET A 205 -5.80 22.75 -7.89
CA MET A 205 -6.85 22.04 -8.63
C MET A 205 -7.69 22.98 -9.49
N ASN A 206 -8.13 24.11 -8.91
CA ASN A 206 -8.92 25.12 -9.62
C ASN A 206 -8.17 25.70 -10.81
N THR A 207 -6.86 25.93 -10.66
CA THR A 207 -5.98 26.43 -11.73
C THR A 207 -5.81 25.39 -12.83
N GLY A 208 -5.51 24.14 -12.48
CA GLY A 208 -5.22 23.08 -13.45
C GLY A 208 -6.44 22.66 -14.27
N VAL A 209 -7.62 22.63 -13.65
CA VAL A 209 -8.87 22.21 -14.32
C VAL A 209 -9.56 23.38 -15.03
N GLY A 210 -9.46 24.59 -14.48
CA GLY A 210 -10.11 25.78 -15.02
C GLY A 210 -11.63 25.63 -15.15
N ASP A 211 -12.19 26.20 -16.23
CA ASP A 211 -13.63 26.21 -16.50
C ASP A 211 -14.12 25.05 -17.40
N ASN A 212 -13.25 24.07 -17.68
CA ASN A 212 -13.60 22.95 -18.55
C ASN A 212 -14.63 22.02 -17.88
N VAL A 213 -15.92 22.20 -18.23
CA VAL A 213 -17.03 21.42 -17.67
C VAL A 213 -16.86 19.92 -17.89
N ARG A 214 -16.45 19.49 -19.09
CA ARG A 214 -16.28 18.06 -19.40
C ARG A 214 -15.17 17.43 -18.55
N LEU A 215 -14.08 18.15 -18.35
CA LEU A 215 -12.99 17.69 -17.48
C LEU A 215 -13.45 17.60 -16.02
N LYS A 216 -14.26 18.56 -15.54
CA LYS A 216 -14.85 18.51 -14.19
C LYS A 216 -15.74 17.27 -13.99
N GLU A 217 -16.54 16.89 -15.00
CA GLU A 217 -17.34 15.66 -14.97
C GLU A 217 -16.45 14.42 -14.84
N ILE A 218 -15.44 14.29 -15.70
CA ILE A 218 -14.52 13.15 -15.71
C ILE A 218 -13.81 13.00 -14.35
N ILE A 219 -13.30 14.09 -13.79
CA ILE A 219 -12.61 14.07 -12.50
C ILE A 219 -13.59 13.77 -11.35
N LEU A 220 -14.83 14.25 -11.42
CA LEU A 220 -15.86 13.94 -10.42
C LEU A 220 -16.27 12.46 -10.45
N GLU A 221 -16.48 11.90 -11.65
CA GLU A 221 -16.72 10.47 -11.86
C GLU A 221 -15.59 9.63 -11.26
N GLU A 222 -14.33 10.00 -11.54
CA GLU A 222 -13.17 9.32 -10.98
C GLU A 222 -13.07 9.47 -9.46
N ALA A 223 -13.45 10.63 -8.91
CA ALA A 223 -13.42 10.86 -7.47
C ALA A 223 -14.41 9.95 -6.73
N LEU A 224 -15.58 9.70 -7.31
CA LEU A 224 -16.56 8.74 -6.79
C LEU A 224 -16.02 7.31 -6.86
N LEU A 225 -15.35 6.94 -7.95
CA LEU A 225 -14.67 5.65 -8.06
C LEU A 225 -13.55 5.51 -7.02
N ALA A 226 -12.75 6.55 -6.83
CA ALA A 226 -11.72 6.61 -5.80
C ALA A 226 -12.32 6.40 -4.40
N PHE A 227 -13.45 7.03 -4.07
CA PHE A 227 -14.16 6.76 -2.82
C PHE A 227 -14.60 5.31 -2.69
N LYS A 228 -15.16 4.72 -3.74
CA LYS A 228 -15.57 3.30 -3.75
C LYS A 228 -14.38 2.36 -3.50
N LEU A 229 -13.24 2.63 -4.13
CA LEU A 229 -12.01 1.86 -3.94
C LEU A 229 -11.47 2.00 -2.50
N ASN A 230 -11.51 3.22 -1.94
CA ASN A 230 -11.15 3.46 -0.54
C ASN A 230 -12.08 2.75 0.44
N HIS A 231 -13.40 2.78 0.18
CA HIS A 231 -14.38 2.04 0.99
C HIS A 231 -14.09 0.54 0.99
N ALA A 232 -13.88 -0.05 -0.20
CA ALA A 232 -13.58 -1.46 -0.34
C ALA A 232 -12.28 -1.86 0.38
N LEU A 233 -11.30 -0.95 0.44
CA LEU A 233 -10.08 -1.15 1.23
C LEU A 233 -10.37 -1.24 2.73
N PHE A 234 -11.25 -0.37 3.26
CA PHE A 234 -11.68 -0.46 4.67
C PHE A 234 -12.48 -1.73 4.96
N ASP A 235 -13.34 -2.16 4.03
CA ASP A 235 -14.10 -3.41 4.16
C ASP A 235 -13.22 -4.66 4.17
N SER A 236 -12.01 -4.57 3.59
CA SER A 236 -11.05 -5.68 3.60
C SER A 236 -10.36 -5.90 4.95
N LEU A 237 -10.52 -4.97 5.89
CA LEU A 237 -9.89 -5.03 7.21
C LEU A 237 -10.60 -6.03 8.11
N ARG A 238 -9.83 -6.70 8.96
CA ARG A 238 -10.36 -7.59 9.99
C ARG A 238 -10.62 -6.82 11.29
N GLY A 239 -11.79 -7.08 11.87
CA GLY A 239 -12.22 -6.43 13.10
C GLY A 239 -11.39 -6.79 14.34
N PRO A 240 -11.59 -6.06 15.45
CA PRO A 240 -11.03 -6.41 16.74
C PRO A 240 -11.50 -7.80 17.18
N LEU A 241 -10.68 -8.49 17.96
CA LEU A 241 -11.05 -9.75 18.59
C LEU A 241 -12.26 -9.53 19.50
N MET A 242 -13.35 -10.25 19.25
CA MET A 242 -14.46 -10.31 20.21
C MET A 242 -14.10 -11.26 21.35
N ASP A 243 -14.59 -10.99 22.56
CA ASP A 243 -14.21 -11.72 23.79
C ASP A 243 -14.42 -13.25 23.74
N HIS A 244 -15.20 -13.75 22.77
CA HIS A 244 -15.44 -15.19 22.55
C HIS A 244 -14.31 -15.94 21.81
N ASP A 245 -13.33 -15.26 21.21
CA ASP A 245 -12.28 -15.93 20.40
C ASP A 245 -10.99 -16.26 21.16
N LYS A 246 -10.93 -16.01 22.48
CA LYS A 246 -9.74 -16.29 23.31
C LYS A 246 -9.33 -17.78 23.36
N GLY A 247 -10.21 -18.71 22.97
CA GLY A 247 -9.95 -20.16 22.96
C GLY A 247 -9.66 -20.80 21.59
N SER A 248 -9.87 -20.09 20.48
CA SER A 248 -9.82 -20.64 19.11
C SER A 248 -8.54 -20.26 18.33
N HIS A 249 -7.71 -19.38 18.90
CA HIS A 249 -6.64 -18.69 18.16
C HIS A 249 -5.34 -19.45 17.92
N GLU A 250 -5.13 -20.65 18.48
CA GLU A 250 -4.02 -21.50 18.03
C GLU A 250 -4.27 -22.10 16.62
N ALA A 251 -5.52 -22.08 16.13
CA ALA A 251 -5.90 -22.84 14.94
C ALA A 251 -6.36 -22.01 13.72
N ARG A 252 -6.73 -20.72 13.85
CA ARG A 252 -7.40 -19.98 12.74
C ARG A 252 -6.93 -18.54 12.46
N GLY A 253 -5.80 -18.11 13.01
CA GLY A 253 -5.22 -16.80 12.70
C GLY A 253 -4.29 -16.82 11.48
N VAL A 254 -3.67 -15.67 11.16
CA VAL A 254 -2.49 -15.57 10.26
C VAL A 254 -1.42 -16.62 10.63
N GLY A 255 -1.39 -17.06 11.90
CA GLY A 255 -0.62 -18.22 12.36
C GLY A 255 -0.93 -19.54 11.64
N SER A 256 -2.17 -19.83 11.22
CA SER A 256 -2.50 -21.04 10.45
C SER A 256 -1.99 -20.97 9.01
N VAL A 257 -2.02 -19.78 8.39
CA VAL A 257 -1.44 -19.53 7.06
C VAL A 257 0.09 -19.58 7.13
N ILE A 258 0.69 -18.93 8.15
CA ILE A 258 2.13 -18.99 8.41
C ILE A 258 2.57 -20.43 8.72
N LYS A 259 1.79 -21.21 9.48
CA LYS A 259 2.12 -22.61 9.82
C LYS A 259 1.97 -23.53 8.61
N ALA A 260 0.96 -23.31 7.76
CA ALA A 260 0.81 -24.03 6.50
C ALA A 260 1.96 -23.72 5.52
N LEU A 261 2.34 -22.45 5.37
CA LEU A 261 3.46 -22.02 4.52
C LEU A 261 4.82 -22.50 5.07
N ALA A 262 5.03 -22.44 6.38
CA ALA A 262 6.26 -22.95 7.02
C ALA A 262 6.41 -24.47 6.89
N GLN A 263 5.31 -25.23 6.92
CA GLN A 263 5.33 -26.67 6.66
C GLN A 263 5.64 -27.01 5.20
N GLN A 264 5.18 -26.17 4.26
CA GLN A 264 5.45 -26.32 2.83
C GLN A 264 6.92 -26.00 2.49
N ASP A 265 7.48 -24.96 3.13
CA ASP A 265 8.89 -24.57 2.96
C ASP A 265 9.87 -25.54 3.63
N LEU A 266 9.54 -26.13 4.79
CA LEU A 266 10.40 -27.12 5.44
C LEU A 266 10.59 -28.36 4.56
N GLY A 267 9.53 -28.79 3.86
CA GLY A 267 9.58 -29.91 2.91
C GLY A 267 10.50 -29.60 1.72
N ALA A 268 10.35 -28.42 1.12
CA ALA A 268 11.19 -28.00 0.00
C ALA A 268 12.68 -27.84 0.41
N LEU A 269 12.94 -27.26 1.58
CA LEU A 269 14.31 -27.09 2.11
C LEU A 269 14.97 -28.43 2.45
N LEU A 270 14.21 -29.40 2.97
CA LEU A 270 14.71 -30.76 3.24
C LEU A 270 15.05 -31.51 1.96
N ILE A 271 14.21 -31.39 0.93
CA ILE A 271 14.48 -31.97 -0.39
C ILE A 271 15.72 -31.32 -1.01
N LEU A 272 15.83 -29.99 -0.97
CA LEU A 272 16.99 -29.28 -1.51
C LEU A 272 18.28 -29.66 -0.78
N ARG A 273 18.26 -29.76 0.56
CA ARG A 273 19.40 -30.24 1.35
C ARG A 273 19.77 -31.68 1.01
N ALA A 274 18.79 -32.57 0.86
CA ALA A 274 19.03 -33.96 0.48
C ALA A 274 19.67 -34.06 -0.92
N VAL A 275 19.21 -33.27 -1.89
CA VAL A 275 19.77 -33.21 -3.25
C VAL A 275 21.21 -32.68 -3.22
N ILE A 276 21.48 -31.60 -2.48
CA ILE A 276 22.83 -31.05 -2.34
C ILE A 276 23.77 -32.06 -1.66
N SER A 277 23.32 -32.73 -0.59
CA SER A 277 24.10 -33.75 0.10
C SER A 277 24.38 -34.97 -0.80
N LEU A 278 23.40 -35.41 -1.60
CA LEU A 278 23.59 -36.50 -2.56
C LEU A 278 24.57 -36.12 -3.67
N ALA A 279 24.46 -34.91 -4.22
CA ALA A 279 25.38 -34.40 -5.22
C ALA A 279 26.82 -34.30 -4.66
N ALA A 280 26.99 -33.77 -3.44
CA ALA A 280 28.28 -33.72 -2.79
C ALA A 280 28.88 -35.12 -2.53
N ALA A 281 28.05 -36.08 -2.11
CA ALA A 281 28.47 -37.46 -1.90
C ALA A 281 28.89 -38.14 -3.21
N LEU A 282 28.16 -37.92 -4.31
CA LEU A 282 28.52 -38.43 -5.64
C LEU A 282 29.81 -37.79 -6.15
N CYS A 283 29.99 -36.48 -5.99
CA CYS A 283 31.24 -35.80 -6.35
C CYS A 283 32.44 -36.32 -5.54
N LEU A 284 32.27 -36.54 -4.23
CA LEU A 284 33.31 -37.10 -3.39
C LEU A 284 33.63 -38.55 -3.78
N ALA A 285 32.62 -39.38 -4.06
CA ALA A 285 32.82 -40.75 -4.53
C ALA A 285 33.56 -40.77 -5.89
N GLN A 286 33.19 -39.88 -6.81
CA GLN A 286 33.87 -39.71 -8.10
C GLN A 286 35.33 -39.30 -7.90
N CYS A 287 35.62 -38.33 -7.03
CA CYS A 287 36.98 -37.92 -6.69
C CYS A 287 37.80 -39.07 -6.09
N VAL A 288 37.22 -39.86 -5.19
CA VAL A 288 37.90 -41.02 -4.59
C VAL A 288 38.22 -42.07 -5.65
N LEU A 289 37.28 -42.39 -6.55
CA LEU A 289 37.49 -43.36 -7.63
C LEU A 289 38.58 -42.94 -8.63
N VAL A 290 38.66 -41.64 -8.94
CA VAL A 290 39.70 -41.06 -9.80
C VAL A 290 41.06 -41.06 -9.10
N LEU A 291 41.11 -40.65 -7.82
CA LEU A 291 42.37 -40.60 -7.05
C LEU A 291 42.90 -41.98 -6.67
N SER A 292 42.04 -42.98 -6.52
CA SER A 292 42.44 -44.36 -6.22
C SER A 292 42.91 -45.13 -7.46
N GLY A 293 42.92 -44.51 -8.65
CA GLY A 293 43.38 -45.13 -9.90
C GLY A 293 42.49 -46.26 -10.40
N ILE A 294 41.27 -46.40 -9.86
CA ILE A 294 40.31 -47.44 -10.25
C ILE A 294 39.59 -47.05 -11.56
N TRP A 295 39.58 -45.76 -11.91
CA TRP A 295 38.89 -45.23 -13.08
C TRP A 295 39.86 -44.81 -14.20
N PRO A 296 39.79 -45.37 -15.43
CA PRO A 296 40.72 -45.05 -16.52
C PRO A 296 40.54 -43.62 -17.05
N SER A 297 41.65 -42.91 -17.31
CA SER A 297 41.67 -41.51 -17.78
C SER A 297 40.97 -41.26 -19.12
N ASP A 298 40.76 -42.31 -19.92
CA ASP A 298 40.23 -42.21 -21.30
C ASP A 298 38.70 -42.29 -21.39
N SER A 299 38.01 -42.26 -20.26
CA SER A 299 36.55 -42.46 -20.19
C SER A 299 35.72 -41.16 -20.36
N TRP A 300 36.34 -39.99 -20.21
CA TRP A 300 35.68 -38.69 -20.44
C TRP A 300 35.34 -38.45 -21.92
N SER A 301 36.15 -38.95 -22.85
CA SER A 301 35.94 -38.79 -24.29
C SER A 301 34.74 -39.59 -24.81
N LYS A 302 34.42 -40.73 -24.19
CA LYS A 302 33.21 -41.53 -24.51
C LYS A 302 31.94 -40.92 -23.93
N LEU A 303 31.95 -40.46 -22.69
CA LEU A 303 30.77 -39.83 -22.05
C LEU A 303 30.38 -38.49 -22.72
N ALA A 304 31.34 -37.72 -23.22
CA ALA A 304 31.06 -36.48 -23.94
C ALA A 304 30.47 -36.70 -25.36
N GLN A 305 30.72 -37.87 -25.98
CA GLN A 305 30.12 -38.25 -27.26
C GLN A 305 28.67 -38.73 -27.11
N ASP A 306 28.33 -39.39 -26.00
CA ASP A 306 26.99 -39.97 -25.78
C ASP A 306 25.96 -38.97 -25.21
N LEU A 307 26.39 -37.80 -24.71
CA LEU A 307 25.51 -36.77 -24.11
C LEU A 307 25.12 -35.63 -25.07
N PHE A 308 25.67 -35.59 -26.29
CA PHE A 308 25.40 -34.55 -27.30
C PHE A 308 24.96 -35.11 -28.66
N VAL A 309 24.31 -36.27 -28.68
CA VAL A 309 23.51 -36.78 -29.81
C VAL A 309 22.06 -36.93 -29.38
#